data_AF-A0A496SLM5-F1
#
_entry.id   AF-A0A496SLM5-F1
#
_cell.length_a   1.000
_cell.length_b   1.000
_cell.length_c   1.000
_cell.angle_alpha   90.00
_cell.angle_beta   90.00
_cell.angle_gamma   90.00
#
_symmetry.space_group_name_H-M   'P 1'
#
loop_
_entity.id
_entity.type
_entity.pdbx_description
1 polymer ?
#
loop_
_entity_poly.entity_id
_entity_poly.type
_entity_poly.pdbx_seq_one_letter_code
_entity_poly.pdbx_strand_id
1 'polypeptide(L)'
;MAKISENPWVLMLISLMAALAVSFGQTLQTPAFIADEGSILQLSVLSWWKNIPLIFSQDFLMFTDGQFRPLGYAVLASVHTTVASENILFWHLWLLLFHLLNGVLVFWVVLHLARHLRSAVVATLVFALHPLATVVVNNINYFHYVFGLTFYLGALGCYLSFAQMSRRRFYIVAMVLFILGLFTSKVVFTLPVLLFVYEVFYRRTGIHQAVLRLLPFGAISVLVSPLWLFYRPHPYHYHYIDFPSGAGWNSFFSVVGATGWYLKGLLFGSGIPVILREAVERI
;
A
#
# COMPACT_ATOMS: atom_id res chain seq x y z
N MET A 1 -24.52 -16.73 29.02
CA MET A 1 -23.51 -15.78 28.47
C MET A 1 -22.12 -16.43 28.51
N ALA A 2 -21.90 -17.46 27.69
CA ALA A 2 -20.66 -18.26 27.68
C ALA A 2 -19.88 -18.08 26.37
N LYS A 3 -18.55 -18.05 26.47
CA LYS A 3 -17.54 -18.32 25.42
C LYS A 3 -17.34 -17.32 24.26
N ILE A 4 -17.14 -16.03 24.56
CA ILE A 4 -16.40 -15.14 23.63
C ILE A 4 -14.86 -15.26 23.85
N SER A 5 -14.41 -15.89 24.94
CA SER A 5 -13.02 -15.83 25.43
C SER A 5 -12.06 -16.95 24.97
N GLU A 6 -12.46 -17.90 24.12
CA GLU A 6 -11.57 -19.03 23.75
C GLU A 6 -10.89 -18.90 22.37
N ASN A 7 -11.38 -18.06 21.45
CA ASN A 7 -10.75 -17.89 20.15
C ASN A 7 -9.84 -16.64 20.12
N PRO A 8 -8.50 -16.81 20.03
CA PRO A 8 -7.57 -15.68 20.04
C PRO A 8 -7.78 -14.70 18.88
N TRP A 9 -8.34 -15.16 17.76
CA TRP A 9 -8.68 -14.30 16.62
C TRP A 9 -9.82 -13.36 16.92
N VAL A 10 -10.82 -13.81 17.68
CA VAL A 10 -12.00 -13.00 18.04
C VAL A 10 -11.59 -11.88 18.99
N LEU A 11 -10.81 -12.22 20.03
CA LEU A 11 -10.29 -11.22 20.96
C LEU A 11 -9.41 -10.19 20.25
N MET A 12 -8.50 -10.63 19.37
CA MET A 12 -7.67 -9.72 18.57
C MET A 12 -8.52 -8.79 17.70
N LEU A 13 -9.53 -9.33 17.00
CA LEU A 13 -10.38 -8.54 16.13
C LEU A 13 -11.19 -7.50 16.92
N ILE A 14 -11.75 -7.88 18.06
CA ILE A 14 -12.45 -6.95 18.96
C ILE A 14 -11.51 -5.84 19.44
N SER A 15 -10.30 -6.20 19.90
CA SER A 15 -9.31 -5.22 20.35
C SER A 15 -8.89 -4.26 19.22
N LEU A 16 -8.70 -4.79 18.00
CA LEU A 16 -8.34 -3.99 16.83
C LEU A 16 -9.47 -3.04 16.44
N MET A 17 -10.72 -3.52 16.38
CA MET A 17 -11.89 -2.68 16.07
C MET A 17 -12.08 -1.57 17.11
N ALA A 18 -11.93 -1.89 18.40
CA ALA A 18 -12.02 -0.91 19.47
C ALA A 18 -10.90 0.16 19.35
N ALA A 19 -9.66 -0.26 19.09
CA ALA A 19 -8.52 0.64 18.89
C ALA A 19 -8.74 1.59 17.71
N LEU A 20 -9.26 1.08 16.59
CA LEU A 20 -9.58 1.88 15.41
C LEU A 20 -10.74 2.84 15.64
N ALA A 21 -11.79 2.40 16.34
CA ALA A 21 -12.93 3.26 16.68
C ALA A 21 -12.50 4.45 17.55
N VAL A 22 -11.61 4.23 18.53
CA VAL A 22 -11.10 5.30 19.40
C VAL A 22 -10.19 6.27 18.63
N SER A 23 -9.31 5.77 17.77
CA SER A 23 -8.31 6.59 17.06
C SER A 23 -8.89 7.36 15.86
N PHE A 24 -9.79 6.75 15.10
CA PHE A 24 -10.36 7.33 13.88
C PHE A 24 -11.78 7.85 14.05
N GLY A 25 -12.47 7.52 15.15
CA GLY A 25 -13.88 7.91 15.35
C GLY A 25 -14.12 9.42 15.27
N GLN A 26 -13.15 10.23 15.70
CA GLN A 26 -13.25 11.70 15.65
C GLN A 26 -13.06 12.29 14.25
N THR A 27 -12.41 11.57 13.33
CA THR A 27 -12.11 12.06 11.97
C THR A 27 -13.12 11.61 10.92
N LEU A 28 -14.02 10.67 11.25
CA LEU A 28 -14.96 10.06 10.30
C LEU A 28 -15.87 11.06 9.57
N GLN A 29 -16.14 12.23 10.14
CA GLN A 29 -16.97 13.27 9.52
C GLN A 29 -16.16 14.48 9.03
N THR A 30 -14.84 14.46 9.18
CA THR A 30 -13.98 15.59 8.82
C THR A 30 -13.70 15.58 7.31
N PRO A 31 -14.04 16.65 6.57
CA PRO A 31 -13.86 16.69 5.12
C PRO A 31 -12.41 16.94 4.67
N ALA A 32 -11.55 17.46 5.55
CA ALA A 32 -10.22 18.00 5.22
C ALA A 32 -9.29 17.06 4.46
N PHE A 33 -9.48 15.74 4.53
CA PHE A 33 -8.62 14.73 3.90
C PHE A 33 -9.32 13.91 2.80
N ILE A 34 -10.61 14.17 2.58
CA ILE A 34 -11.42 13.47 1.57
C ILE A 34 -11.87 14.43 0.47
N ALA A 35 -12.21 15.66 0.83
CA ALA A 35 -12.78 16.67 -0.06
C ALA A 35 -11.88 17.90 -0.23
N ASP A 36 -10.57 17.76 0.00
CA ASP A 36 -9.61 18.82 -0.33
C ASP A 36 -9.53 19.02 -1.85
N GLU A 37 -9.09 20.21 -2.29
CA GLU A 37 -8.94 20.54 -3.73
C GLU A 37 -7.99 19.57 -4.47
N GLY A 38 -7.06 18.95 -3.74
CA GLY A 38 -6.16 17.93 -4.27
C GLY A 38 -6.73 16.51 -4.26
N SER A 39 -8.00 16.33 -3.88
CA SER A 39 -8.60 15.01 -3.72
C SER A 39 -8.75 14.31 -5.07
N ILE A 40 -8.27 13.07 -5.11
CA ILE A 40 -8.41 12.16 -6.24
C ILE A 40 -9.88 11.94 -6.63
N LEU A 41 -10.82 12.09 -5.69
CA LEU A 41 -12.25 11.92 -5.94
C LEU A 41 -12.84 13.07 -6.77
N GLN A 42 -12.18 14.23 -6.83
CA GLN A 42 -12.62 15.34 -7.68
C GLN A 42 -12.32 15.10 -9.17
N LEU A 43 -11.54 14.08 -9.51
CA LEU A 43 -11.31 13.69 -10.90
C LEU A 43 -12.59 13.11 -11.49
N SER A 44 -13.23 13.85 -12.39
CA SER A 44 -14.45 13.42 -13.09
C SER A 44 -14.27 12.10 -13.84
N VAL A 45 -13.05 11.78 -14.30
CA VAL A 45 -12.74 10.51 -14.95
C VAL A 45 -12.88 9.32 -13.99
N LEU A 46 -12.80 9.53 -12.68
CA LEU A 46 -13.04 8.52 -11.65
C LEU A 46 -14.49 8.47 -11.17
N SER A 47 -15.44 9.22 -11.72
CA SER A 47 -16.85 9.16 -11.28
C SER A 47 -17.63 7.97 -11.85
N TRP A 48 -17.04 7.23 -12.80
CA TRP A 48 -17.76 6.16 -13.49
C TRP A 48 -16.88 4.96 -13.85
N TRP A 49 -17.35 3.76 -13.54
CA TRP A 49 -16.65 2.50 -13.85
C TRP A 49 -16.43 2.29 -15.35
N LYS A 50 -17.24 2.90 -16.22
CA LYS A 50 -17.05 2.79 -17.68
C LYS A 50 -15.75 3.45 -18.16
N ASN A 51 -15.11 4.25 -17.32
CA ASN A 51 -13.80 4.84 -17.61
C ASN A 51 -12.64 3.91 -17.29
N ILE A 52 -12.88 2.68 -16.79
CA ILE A 52 -11.80 1.71 -16.52
C ILE A 52 -10.88 1.46 -17.73
N PRO A 53 -11.37 1.31 -18.98
CA PRO A 53 -10.47 1.20 -20.14
C PRO A 53 -9.54 2.41 -20.30
N LEU A 54 -10.05 3.62 -20.06
CA LEU A 54 -9.25 4.84 -20.05
C LEU A 54 -8.23 4.80 -18.90
N ILE A 55 -8.62 4.40 -17.69
CA ILE A 55 -7.75 4.32 -16.51
C ILE A 55 -6.51 3.44 -16.74
N PHE A 56 -6.64 2.37 -17.54
CA PHE A 56 -5.53 1.48 -17.89
C PHE A 56 -4.72 1.95 -19.11
N SER A 57 -5.10 3.07 -19.73
CA SER A 57 -4.40 3.66 -20.87
C SER A 57 -3.32 4.66 -20.43
N GLN A 58 -2.40 4.98 -21.35
CA GLN A 58 -1.41 6.02 -21.13
C GLN A 58 -2.05 7.41 -21.01
N ASP A 59 -3.20 7.64 -21.67
CA ASP A 59 -3.87 8.94 -21.65
C ASP A 59 -4.33 9.32 -20.24
N PHE A 60 -4.67 8.34 -19.40
CA PHE A 60 -5.12 8.63 -18.04
C PHE A 60 -4.06 9.30 -17.16
N LEU A 61 -2.77 9.13 -17.48
CA LEU A 61 -1.69 9.81 -16.76
C LEU A 61 -1.80 11.34 -16.82
N MET A 62 -2.54 11.89 -17.79
CA MET A 62 -2.78 13.34 -17.91
C MET A 62 -3.70 13.91 -16.83
N PHE A 63 -4.34 13.04 -16.04
CA PHE A 63 -5.21 13.42 -14.93
C PHE A 63 -4.59 13.15 -13.56
N THR A 64 -3.41 12.51 -13.53
CA THR A 64 -2.82 11.97 -12.29
C THR A 64 -1.37 12.38 -12.10
N ASP A 65 -0.93 13.45 -12.76
CA ASP A 65 0.44 13.96 -12.71
C ASP A 65 1.48 12.87 -13.03
N GLY A 66 1.15 12.02 -14.01
CA GLY A 66 2.01 10.91 -14.44
C GLY A 66 1.99 9.67 -13.55
N GLN A 67 1.15 9.62 -12.51
CA GLN A 67 1.08 8.48 -11.60
C GLN A 67 0.31 7.32 -12.21
N PHE A 68 1.02 6.27 -12.64
CA PHE A 68 0.43 5.04 -13.20
C PHE A 68 0.14 4.00 -12.11
N ARG A 69 -1.07 4.02 -11.56
CA ARG A 69 -1.55 3.06 -10.53
C ARG A 69 -2.98 2.58 -10.83
N PRO A 70 -3.21 1.97 -12.01
CA PRO A 70 -4.54 1.82 -12.61
C PRO A 70 -5.51 0.98 -11.78
N LEU A 71 -5.04 -0.02 -11.03
CA LEU A 71 -5.95 -0.85 -10.24
C LEU A 71 -6.58 -0.08 -9.07
N GLY A 72 -5.80 0.76 -8.39
CA GLY A 72 -6.33 1.61 -7.31
C GLY A 72 -7.39 2.58 -7.83
N TYR A 73 -7.12 3.20 -8.97
CA TYR A 73 -8.06 4.08 -9.66
C TYR A 73 -9.33 3.37 -10.13
N ALA A 74 -9.20 2.19 -10.74
CA ALA A 74 -10.34 1.42 -11.23
C ALA A 74 -11.28 0.99 -10.11
N VAL A 75 -10.72 0.62 -8.95
CA VAL A 75 -11.51 0.31 -7.75
C VAL A 75 -12.24 1.55 -7.25
N LEU A 76 -11.56 2.70 -7.13
CA LEU A 76 -12.21 3.95 -6.76
C LEU A 76 -13.33 4.33 -7.74
N ALA A 77 -13.09 4.22 -9.05
CA ALA A 77 -14.10 4.54 -10.07
C ALA A 77 -15.32 3.62 -10.03
N SER A 78 -15.10 2.36 -9.70
CA SER A 78 -16.18 1.39 -9.53
C SER A 78 -17.09 1.76 -8.36
N VAL A 79 -16.52 2.19 -7.24
CA VAL A 79 -17.27 2.56 -6.04
C VAL A 79 -17.91 3.95 -6.18
N HIS A 80 -17.17 4.91 -6.75
CA HIS A 80 -17.61 6.28 -6.95
C HIS A 80 -18.79 6.38 -7.94
N THR A 81 -19.02 5.34 -8.75
CA THR A 81 -20.24 5.21 -9.57
C THR A 81 -21.52 5.28 -8.73
N THR A 82 -21.51 4.70 -7.53
CA THR A 82 -22.71 4.57 -6.68
C THR A 82 -22.62 5.40 -5.41
N VAL A 83 -21.43 5.86 -5.04
CA VAL A 83 -21.21 6.66 -3.84
C VAL A 83 -20.62 7.99 -4.23
N ALA A 84 -21.29 9.10 -3.94
CA ALA A 84 -20.82 10.42 -4.28
C ALA A 84 -19.52 10.80 -3.55
N SER A 85 -18.71 11.67 -4.16
CA SER A 85 -17.47 12.21 -3.58
C SER A 85 -17.69 12.91 -2.23
N GLU A 86 -18.87 13.51 -2.03
CA GLU A 86 -19.23 14.27 -0.83
C GLU A 86 -19.64 13.38 0.35
N ASN A 87 -19.75 12.06 0.15
CA ASN A 87 -20.05 11.13 1.23
C ASN A 87 -18.80 10.87 2.09
N ILE A 88 -18.43 11.87 2.88
CA ILE A 88 -17.22 11.90 3.73
C ILE A 88 -17.13 10.68 4.63
N LEU A 89 -18.24 10.33 5.28
CA LEU A 89 -18.30 9.17 6.18
C LEU A 89 -17.97 7.87 5.45
N PHE A 90 -18.54 7.66 4.25
CA PHE A 90 -18.27 6.45 3.49
C PHE A 90 -16.79 6.32 3.13
N TRP A 91 -16.17 7.38 2.62
CA TRP A 91 -14.77 7.31 2.17
C TRP A 91 -13.77 7.11 3.31
N HIS A 92 -14.06 7.66 4.50
CA HIS A 92 -13.30 7.33 5.71
C HIS A 92 -13.49 5.87 6.13
N LEU A 93 -14.72 5.37 6.13
CA LEU A 93 -14.99 3.96 6.45
C LEU A 93 -14.36 3.01 5.42
N TRP A 94 -14.29 3.42 4.16
CA TRP A 94 -13.62 2.68 3.09
C TRP A 94 -12.12 2.51 3.37
N LEU A 95 -11.42 3.60 3.69
CA LEU A 95 -10.01 3.53 4.07
C LEU A 95 -9.80 2.72 5.35
N LEU A 96 -10.66 2.92 6.35
CA LEU A 96 -10.59 2.23 7.62
C LEU A 96 -10.85 0.72 7.48
N LEU A 97 -11.70 0.30 6.54
CA LEU A 97 -11.92 -1.10 6.19
C LEU A 97 -10.63 -1.76 5.69
N PHE A 98 -9.91 -1.11 4.77
CA PHE A 98 -8.63 -1.64 4.30
C PHE A 98 -7.54 -1.59 5.37
N HIS A 99 -7.54 -0.58 6.26
CA HIS A 99 -6.63 -0.55 7.41
C HIS A 99 -6.92 -1.67 8.41
N LEU A 100 -8.19 -1.96 8.69
CA LEU A 100 -8.62 -3.11 9.48
C LEU A 100 -8.14 -4.42 8.85
N LEU A 101 -8.35 -4.59 7.53
CA LEU A 101 -7.88 -5.76 6.79
C LEU A 101 -6.35 -5.90 6.86
N ASN A 102 -5.61 -4.79 6.71
CA ASN A 102 -4.16 -4.76 6.87
C ASN A 102 -3.75 -5.17 8.29
N GLY A 103 -4.46 -4.72 9.33
CA GLY A 103 -4.21 -5.14 10.72
C GLY A 103 -4.40 -6.64 10.91
N VAL A 104 -5.45 -7.23 10.34
CA VAL A 104 -5.67 -8.69 10.35
C VAL A 104 -4.55 -9.43 9.63
N LEU A 105 -4.08 -8.91 8.49
CA LEU A 105 -2.97 -9.49 7.74
C LEU A 105 -1.63 -9.37 8.50
N VAL A 106 -1.37 -8.24 9.18
CA VAL A 106 -0.23 -8.06 10.08
C VAL A 106 -0.26 -9.11 11.18
N PHE A 107 -1.40 -9.27 11.87
CA PHE A 107 -1.56 -10.29 12.89
C PHE A 107 -1.23 -11.69 12.34
N TRP A 108 -1.79 -12.03 11.19
CA TRP A 108 -1.59 -13.32 10.54
C TRP A 108 -0.13 -13.60 10.18
N VAL A 109 0.56 -12.61 9.58
CA VAL A 109 1.98 -12.69 9.20
C VAL A 109 2.87 -12.80 10.43
N VAL A 110 2.65 -11.96 11.45
CA VAL A 110 3.47 -11.98 12.68
C VAL A 110 3.23 -13.28 13.45
N LEU A 111 2.00 -13.79 13.49
CA LEU A 111 1.73 -15.10 14.10
C LEU A 111 2.47 -16.23 13.38
N HIS A 112 2.59 -16.18 12.05
CA HIS A 112 3.38 -17.13 11.28
C HIS A 112 4.88 -17.06 11.60
N LEU A 113 5.43 -15.85 11.77
CA LEU A 113 6.86 -15.62 11.99
C LEU A 113 7.29 -15.83 13.45
N ALA A 114 6.57 -15.23 14.39
CA ALA A 114 6.92 -15.23 15.81
C ALA A 114 6.37 -16.47 16.54
N ARG A 115 5.32 -17.12 16.00
CA ARG A 115 4.63 -18.27 16.64
C ARG A 115 4.16 -17.98 18.07
N HIS A 116 3.97 -16.70 18.40
CA HIS A 116 3.59 -16.26 19.73
C HIS A 116 2.45 -15.25 19.64
N LEU A 117 1.31 -15.61 20.25
CA LEU A 117 0.07 -14.86 20.12
C LEU A 117 0.20 -13.43 20.62
N ARG A 118 0.80 -13.22 21.79
CA ARG A 118 0.92 -11.88 22.37
C ARG A 118 1.75 -10.96 21.49
N SER A 119 2.82 -11.48 20.87
CA SER A 119 3.67 -10.71 19.96
C SER A 119 2.89 -10.29 18.71
N ALA A 120 2.05 -11.17 18.17
CA ALA A 120 1.18 -10.84 17.05
C ALA A 120 0.12 -9.79 17.41
N VAL A 121 -0.52 -9.90 18.58
CA VAL A 121 -1.47 -8.89 19.08
C VAL A 121 -0.79 -7.54 19.25
N VAL A 122 0.37 -7.50 19.94
CA VAL A 122 1.11 -6.25 20.17
C VAL A 122 1.54 -5.63 18.84
N ALA A 123 2.10 -6.39 17.91
CA ALA A 123 2.51 -5.88 16.60
C ALA A 123 1.32 -5.30 15.81
N THR A 124 0.15 -5.94 15.91
CA THR A 124 -1.08 -5.48 15.25
C THR A 124 -1.59 -4.18 15.86
N LEU A 125 -1.59 -4.05 17.18
CA LEU A 125 -2.00 -2.82 17.86
C LEU A 125 -1.01 -1.68 17.60
N VAL A 126 0.29 -1.95 17.61
CA VAL A 126 1.34 -0.98 17.25
C VAL A 126 1.15 -0.50 15.82
N PHE A 127 0.88 -1.40 14.86
CA PHE A 127 0.59 -1.04 13.48
C PHE A 127 -0.69 -0.19 13.36
N ALA A 128 -1.78 -0.64 14.00
CA ALA A 128 -3.09 -0.02 13.87
C ALA A 128 -3.15 1.39 14.47
N LEU A 129 -2.48 1.58 15.61
CA LEU A 129 -2.44 2.84 16.38
C LEU A 129 -1.21 3.70 16.05
N HIS A 130 -0.41 3.29 15.07
CA HIS A 130 0.80 4.03 14.72
C HIS A 130 0.44 5.47 14.29
N PRO A 131 1.14 6.52 14.76
CA PRO A 131 0.84 7.90 14.38
C PRO A 131 0.80 8.15 12.87
N LEU A 132 1.67 7.48 12.10
CA LEU A 132 1.65 7.54 10.63
C LEU A 132 0.31 7.10 10.01
N ALA A 133 -0.42 6.20 10.67
CA ALA A 133 -1.72 5.74 10.18
C ALA A 133 -2.74 6.88 10.14
N THR A 134 -2.65 7.87 11.03
CA THR A 134 -3.59 9.01 11.01
C THR A 134 -3.42 9.90 9.78
N VAL A 135 -2.21 9.92 9.19
CA VAL A 135 -1.94 10.66 7.94
C VAL A 135 -2.38 9.85 6.73
N VAL A 136 -2.06 8.55 6.72
CA VAL A 136 -2.24 7.68 5.55
C VAL A 136 -3.69 7.19 5.41
N VAL A 137 -4.35 6.85 6.52
CA VAL A 137 -5.68 6.21 6.52
C VAL A 137 -6.82 7.24 6.52
N ASN A 138 -6.57 8.50 6.87
CA ASN A 138 -7.59 9.55 6.76
C ASN A 138 -7.66 10.19 5.36
N ASN A 139 -6.64 10.00 4.52
CA ASN A 139 -6.54 10.72 3.24
C ASN A 139 -6.71 9.79 2.04
N ILE A 140 -7.74 10.07 1.24
CA ILE A 140 -8.10 9.24 0.08
C ILE A 140 -7.02 9.25 -1.01
N ASN A 141 -6.19 10.28 -1.08
CA ASN A 141 -5.05 10.34 -2.00
C ASN A 141 -4.01 9.25 -1.69
N TYR A 142 -3.97 8.76 -0.46
CA TYR A 142 -3.12 7.64 -0.04
C TYR A 142 -3.82 6.27 -0.08
N PHE A 143 -5.02 6.17 -0.66
CA PHE A 143 -5.72 4.88 -0.83
C PHE A 143 -4.83 3.81 -1.48
N HIS A 144 -4.05 4.21 -2.49
CA HIS A 144 -3.11 3.32 -3.17
C HIS A 144 -2.05 2.71 -2.23
N TYR A 145 -1.60 3.41 -1.19
CA TYR A 145 -0.70 2.84 -0.18
C TYR A 145 -1.44 1.88 0.74
N VAL A 146 -2.63 2.25 1.23
CA VAL A 146 -3.42 1.39 2.13
C VAL A 146 -3.84 0.10 1.42
N PHE A 147 -4.35 0.21 0.20
CA PHE A 147 -4.78 -0.93 -0.61
C PHE A 147 -3.60 -1.74 -1.16
N GLY A 148 -2.51 -1.07 -1.57
CA GLY A 148 -1.27 -1.73 -1.97
C GLY A 148 -0.67 -2.56 -0.83
N LEU A 149 -0.74 -2.07 0.40
CA LEU A 149 -0.30 -2.81 1.60
C LEU A 149 -1.13 -4.08 1.83
N THR A 150 -2.42 -4.08 1.49
CA THR A 150 -3.27 -5.28 1.57
C THR A 150 -2.73 -6.37 0.64
N PHE A 151 -2.44 -6.02 -0.61
CA PHE A 151 -1.83 -6.96 -1.56
C PHE A 151 -0.44 -7.40 -1.12
N TYR A 152 0.37 -6.48 -0.59
CA TYR A 152 1.71 -6.77 -0.08
C TYR A 152 1.68 -7.81 1.05
N LEU A 153 0.90 -7.55 2.11
CA LEU A 153 0.82 -8.41 3.28
C LEU A 153 0.12 -9.74 2.96
N GLY A 154 -0.91 -9.70 2.11
CA GLY A 154 -1.59 -10.90 1.62
C GLY A 154 -0.65 -11.80 0.82
N ALA A 155 0.10 -11.23 -0.13
CA ALA A 155 1.09 -11.96 -0.92
C ALA A 155 2.20 -12.54 -0.03
N LEU A 156 2.73 -11.74 0.90
CA LEU A 156 3.71 -12.17 1.88
C LEU A 156 3.18 -13.35 2.70
N GLY A 157 2.05 -13.20 3.37
CA GLY A 157 1.52 -14.25 4.23
C GLY A 157 1.17 -15.53 3.45
N CYS A 158 0.62 -15.41 2.23
CA CYS A 158 0.39 -16.57 1.37
C CYS A 158 1.71 -17.26 0.99
N TYR A 159 2.76 -16.51 0.68
CA TYR A 159 4.08 -17.08 0.44
C TYR A 159 4.62 -17.81 1.69
N LEU A 160 4.48 -17.21 2.88
CA LEU A 160 4.88 -17.83 4.15
C LEU A 160 4.11 -19.15 4.39
N SER A 161 2.80 -19.17 4.14
CA SER A 161 1.99 -20.39 4.26
C SER A 161 2.38 -21.44 3.21
N PHE A 162 2.72 -21.04 1.98
CA PHE A 162 3.31 -21.94 0.99
C PHE A 162 4.62 -22.56 1.50
N ALA A 163 5.53 -21.73 2.03
CA ALA A 163 6.82 -22.15 2.52
C ALA A 163 6.72 -23.17 3.67
N GLN A 164 5.68 -23.08 4.50
CA GLN A 164 5.44 -24.00 5.62
C GLN A 164 4.66 -25.26 5.20
N MET A 165 3.58 -25.11 4.42
CA MET A 165 2.66 -26.21 4.10
C MET A 165 2.99 -26.93 2.78
N SER A 166 3.91 -26.39 1.98
CA SER A 166 4.25 -26.87 0.63
C SER A 166 3.05 -26.99 -0.33
N ARG A 167 1.96 -26.24 -0.08
CA ARG A 167 0.75 -26.27 -0.92
C ARG A 167 0.84 -25.22 -2.02
N ARG A 168 0.96 -25.67 -3.28
CA ARG A 168 1.09 -24.82 -4.48
C ARG A 168 0.03 -23.72 -4.59
N ARG A 169 -1.20 -23.97 -4.12
CA ARG A 169 -2.29 -22.98 -4.13
C ARG A 169 -1.90 -21.65 -3.46
N PHE A 170 -1.15 -21.70 -2.36
CA PHE A 170 -0.75 -20.48 -1.64
C PHE A 170 0.30 -19.68 -2.41
N TYR A 171 1.20 -20.37 -3.13
CA TYR A 171 2.16 -19.71 -4.01
C TYR A 171 1.46 -19.00 -5.18
N ILE A 172 0.47 -19.66 -5.79
CA ILE A 172 -0.32 -19.06 -6.89
C ILE A 172 -1.07 -17.82 -6.38
N VAL A 173 -1.76 -17.92 -5.24
CA VAL A 173 -2.44 -16.78 -4.63
C VAL A 173 -1.47 -15.64 -4.30
N ALA A 174 -0.29 -15.96 -3.75
CA ALA A 174 0.74 -14.95 -3.49
C ALA A 174 1.16 -14.22 -4.77
N MET A 175 1.33 -14.95 -5.87
CA MET A 175 1.69 -14.38 -7.17
C MET A 175 0.60 -13.46 -7.72
N VAL A 176 -0.66 -13.89 -7.65
CA VAL A 176 -1.80 -13.09 -8.10
C VAL A 176 -1.91 -11.80 -7.28
N LEU A 177 -1.84 -11.90 -5.95
CA LEU A 177 -1.86 -10.73 -5.07
C LEU A 177 -0.68 -9.80 -5.35
N PHE A 178 0.51 -10.35 -5.60
CA PHE A 178 1.68 -9.56 -5.97
C PHE A 178 1.45 -8.76 -7.26
N ILE A 179 0.96 -9.40 -8.33
CA ILE A 179 0.66 -8.73 -9.60
C ILE A 179 -0.37 -7.61 -9.39
N LEU A 180 -1.47 -7.89 -8.69
CA LEU A 180 -2.49 -6.87 -8.37
C LEU A 180 -1.88 -5.70 -7.56
N GLY A 181 -1.01 -6.00 -6.61
CA GLY A 181 -0.30 -4.99 -5.83
C GLY A 181 0.61 -4.11 -6.70
N LEU A 182 1.30 -4.67 -7.71
CA LEU A 182 2.14 -3.90 -8.64
C LEU A 182 1.35 -2.90 -9.49
N PHE A 183 0.07 -3.17 -9.76
CA PHE A 183 -0.83 -2.22 -10.44
C PHE A 183 -1.52 -1.23 -9.47
N THR A 184 -1.23 -1.34 -8.17
CA THR A 184 -1.81 -0.50 -7.12
C THR A 184 -0.79 0.45 -6.51
N SER A 185 0.41 -0.02 -6.18
CA SER A 185 1.45 0.79 -5.53
C SER A 185 2.86 0.35 -5.87
N LYS A 186 3.74 1.33 -6.14
CA LYS A 186 5.17 1.11 -6.39
C LYS A 186 5.90 0.43 -5.23
N VAL A 187 5.40 0.57 -3.99
CA VAL A 187 6.01 -0.06 -2.81
C VAL A 187 6.01 -1.59 -2.94
N VAL A 188 5.06 -2.16 -3.68
CA VAL A 188 4.94 -3.62 -3.84
C VAL A 188 6.13 -4.23 -4.56
N PHE A 189 6.86 -3.47 -5.39
CA PHE A 189 8.12 -3.93 -6.00
C PHE A 189 9.20 -4.34 -5.00
N THR A 190 9.08 -3.95 -3.73
CA THR A 190 10.03 -4.33 -2.67
C THR A 190 9.77 -5.74 -2.10
N LEU A 191 8.60 -6.35 -2.38
CA LEU A 191 8.23 -7.64 -1.83
C LEU A 191 9.22 -8.78 -2.16
N PRO A 192 9.74 -8.93 -3.40
CA PRO A 192 10.70 -10.00 -3.71
C PRO A 192 11.97 -9.91 -2.86
N VAL A 193 12.41 -8.69 -2.53
CA VAL A 193 13.56 -8.46 -1.65
C VAL A 193 13.25 -8.95 -0.24
N LEU A 194 12.06 -8.62 0.29
CA LEU A 194 11.63 -9.11 1.61
C LEU A 194 11.51 -10.64 1.64
N LEU A 195 10.96 -11.25 0.59
CA LEU A 195 10.86 -12.71 0.47
C LEU A 195 12.24 -13.36 0.39
N PHE A 196 13.21 -12.72 -0.29
CA PHE A 196 14.58 -13.20 -0.35
C PHE A 196 15.24 -13.16 1.02
N VAL A 197 15.08 -12.05 1.76
CA VAL A 197 15.54 -11.94 3.14
C VAL A 197 14.92 -13.03 4.02
N TYR A 198 13.61 -13.28 3.87
CA TYR A 198 12.93 -14.35 4.58
C TYR A 198 13.50 -15.75 4.25
N GLU A 199 13.71 -16.06 2.97
CA GLU A 199 14.27 -17.36 2.54
C GLU A 199 15.69 -17.56 3.10
N VAL A 200 16.58 -16.60 2.91
CA VAL A 200 18.00 -16.73 3.28
C VAL A 200 18.22 -16.63 4.80
N PHE A 201 17.61 -15.66 5.48
CA PHE A 201 17.90 -15.39 6.89
C PHE A 201 16.97 -16.11 7.85
N TYR A 202 15.67 -16.19 7.55
CA TYR A 202 14.71 -16.83 8.45
C TYR A 202 14.62 -18.33 8.19
N ARG A 203 14.43 -18.76 6.93
CA ARG A 203 14.35 -20.18 6.59
C ARG A 203 15.71 -20.86 6.43
N ARG A 204 16.79 -20.08 6.30
CA ARG A 204 18.14 -20.58 6.05
C ARG A 204 18.22 -21.44 4.78
N THR A 205 17.40 -21.12 3.77
CA THR A 205 17.50 -21.78 2.47
C THR A 205 18.75 -21.29 1.74
N GLY A 206 19.40 -22.20 0.99
CA GLY A 206 20.57 -21.83 0.20
C GLY A 206 20.20 -20.76 -0.83
N ILE A 207 21.08 -19.77 -1.03
CA ILE A 207 20.85 -18.60 -1.90
C ILE A 207 20.33 -19.02 -3.28
N HIS A 208 20.95 -20.03 -3.89
CA HIS A 208 20.53 -20.54 -5.20
C HIS A 208 19.06 -21.02 -5.21
N GLN A 209 18.62 -21.75 -4.18
CA GLN A 209 17.24 -22.23 -4.07
C GLN A 209 16.27 -21.08 -3.79
N ALA A 210 16.67 -20.10 -2.99
CA ALA A 210 15.90 -18.89 -2.73
C ALA A 210 15.66 -18.12 -4.04
N VAL A 211 16.71 -17.90 -4.84
CA VAL A 211 16.62 -17.24 -6.15
C VAL A 211 15.69 -18.01 -7.08
N LEU A 212 15.83 -19.33 -7.20
CA LEU A 212 14.94 -20.13 -8.07
C LEU A 212 13.47 -20.03 -7.68
N ARG A 213 13.15 -20.01 -6.38
CA ARG A 213 11.76 -19.87 -5.89
C ARG A 213 11.18 -18.49 -6.12
N LEU A 214 12.04 -17.46 -6.07
CA LEU A 214 11.64 -16.06 -6.21
C LEU A 214 11.81 -15.53 -7.64
N LEU A 215 12.39 -16.32 -8.54
CA LEU A 215 12.57 -15.99 -9.95
C LEU A 215 11.26 -15.50 -10.59
N PRO A 216 10.09 -16.13 -10.39
CA PRO A 216 8.86 -15.62 -10.99
C PRO A 216 8.45 -14.24 -10.46
N PHE A 217 8.63 -13.97 -9.16
CA PHE A 217 8.38 -12.64 -8.57
C PHE A 217 9.33 -11.59 -9.16
N GLY A 218 10.63 -11.91 -9.23
CA GLY A 218 11.64 -11.02 -9.83
C GLY A 218 11.41 -10.76 -11.32
N ALA A 219 11.07 -11.81 -12.08
CA ALA A 219 10.77 -11.69 -13.51
C ALA A 219 9.55 -10.79 -13.75
N ILE A 220 8.48 -10.96 -12.97
CA ILE A 220 7.29 -10.10 -13.05
C ILE A 220 7.65 -8.65 -12.69
N SER A 221 8.46 -8.41 -11.65
CA SER A 221 8.95 -7.06 -11.34
C SER A 221 9.68 -6.42 -12.51
N VAL A 222 10.60 -7.14 -13.14
CA VAL A 222 11.35 -6.63 -14.30
C VAL A 222 10.40 -6.35 -15.46
N LEU A 223 9.46 -7.24 -15.76
CA LEU A 223 8.49 -7.07 -16.85
C LEU A 223 7.52 -5.90 -16.65
N VAL A 224 7.09 -5.63 -15.41
CA VAL A 224 6.11 -4.58 -15.11
C VAL A 224 6.79 -3.22 -14.85
N SER A 225 8.05 -3.18 -14.43
CA SER A 225 8.77 -1.94 -14.14
C SER A 225 8.80 -0.88 -15.26
N PRO A 226 8.87 -1.23 -16.56
CA PRO A 226 8.81 -0.25 -17.66
C PRO A 226 7.54 0.60 -17.62
N LEU A 227 6.41 0.03 -17.19
CA LEU A 227 5.14 0.74 -17.08
C LEU A 227 5.17 1.84 -16.00
N TRP A 228 6.05 1.74 -15.01
CA TRP A 228 6.21 2.76 -13.97
C TRP A 228 7.30 3.78 -14.31
N LEU A 229 8.31 3.38 -15.10
CA LEU A 229 9.48 4.21 -15.40
C LEU A 229 9.32 5.04 -16.69
N PHE A 230 8.63 4.48 -17.69
CA PHE A 230 8.59 5.06 -19.03
C PHE A 230 7.22 5.56 -19.46
N TYR A 231 6.13 5.10 -18.85
CA TYR A 231 4.83 5.74 -19.10
C TYR A 231 4.84 7.15 -18.53
N ARG A 232 4.67 8.12 -19.41
CA ARG A 232 4.62 9.54 -19.09
C ARG A 232 3.50 10.20 -19.87
N PRO A 233 2.82 11.22 -19.31
CA PRO A 233 1.81 11.97 -20.05
C PRO A 233 2.44 12.73 -21.24
N HIS A 234 1.62 13.19 -22.19
CA HIS A 234 2.17 13.88 -23.36
C HIS A 234 2.89 15.19 -22.94
N PRO A 235 4.11 15.47 -23.45
CA PRO A 235 4.89 16.68 -23.10
C PRO A 235 4.23 18.02 -23.45
N TYR A 236 3.09 18.02 -24.13
CA TYR A 236 2.34 19.24 -24.42
C TYR A 236 1.55 19.77 -23.22
N HIS A 237 1.33 18.94 -22.20
CA HIS A 237 0.52 19.31 -21.02
C HIS A 237 1.34 19.38 -19.73
N TYR A 238 2.63 19.07 -19.80
CA TYR A 238 3.45 18.76 -18.63
C TYR A 238 4.90 19.22 -18.82
N HIS A 239 5.43 19.97 -17.86
CA HIS A 239 6.85 20.32 -17.81
C HIS A 239 7.66 19.21 -17.14
N TYR A 240 8.57 18.61 -17.89
CA TYR A 240 9.52 17.63 -17.34
C TYR A 240 10.74 18.33 -16.79
N ILE A 241 11.15 17.94 -15.58
CA ILE A 241 12.41 18.37 -15.00
C ILE A 241 13.54 17.64 -15.75
N ASP A 242 14.42 18.41 -16.37
CA ASP A 242 15.67 17.89 -16.90
C ASP A 242 16.60 17.54 -15.73
N PHE A 243 16.91 16.25 -15.59
CA PHE A 243 17.82 15.79 -14.56
C PHE A 243 19.27 16.01 -15.02
N PRO A 244 20.05 16.87 -14.34
CA PRO A 244 21.45 17.10 -14.70
C PRO A 244 22.29 15.82 -14.49
N SER A 245 23.45 15.76 -15.14
CA SER A 245 24.40 14.66 -14.93
C SER A 245 24.76 14.54 -13.44
N GLY A 246 24.59 13.34 -12.87
CA GLY A 246 24.82 13.10 -11.44
C GLY A 246 23.61 13.35 -10.55
N ALA A 247 22.43 13.71 -11.09
CA ALA A 247 21.20 13.85 -10.32
C ALA A 247 20.88 12.61 -9.48
N GLY A 248 21.16 11.41 -9.98
CA GLY A 248 20.99 10.17 -9.21
C GLY A 248 21.83 10.12 -7.93
N TRP A 249 23.08 10.59 -7.98
CA TRP A 249 23.94 10.69 -6.80
C TRP A 249 23.43 11.75 -5.82
N ASN A 250 22.99 12.90 -6.35
CA ASN A 250 22.41 13.96 -5.52
C ASN A 250 21.16 13.47 -4.80
N SER A 251 20.23 12.79 -5.51
CA SER A 251 19.06 12.17 -4.90
C SER A 251 19.42 11.15 -3.84
N PHE A 252 20.41 10.28 -4.10
CA PHE A 252 20.89 9.31 -3.11
C PHE A 252 21.39 10.01 -1.84
N PHE A 253 22.29 10.99 -1.96
CA PHE A 253 22.82 11.71 -0.80
C PHE A 253 21.75 12.55 -0.09
N SER A 254 20.77 13.11 -0.81
CA SER A 254 19.62 13.78 -0.20
C SER A 254 18.79 12.82 0.65
N VAL A 255 18.49 11.61 0.14
CA VAL A 255 17.76 10.59 0.89
C VAL A 255 18.55 10.13 2.11
N VAL A 256 19.85 9.85 1.96
CA VAL A 256 20.75 9.44 3.05
C VAL A 256 20.88 10.56 4.10
N GLY A 257 21.05 11.81 3.67
CA GLY A 257 21.13 12.98 4.56
C GLY A 257 19.82 13.24 5.31
N ALA A 258 18.68 12.92 4.71
CA ALA A 258 17.37 13.04 5.32
C ALA A 258 16.97 11.85 6.21
N THR A 259 17.82 10.82 6.36
CA THR A 259 17.53 9.61 7.16
C THR A 259 17.06 9.92 8.59
N GLY A 260 17.68 10.90 9.26
CA GLY A 260 17.25 11.31 10.60
C GLY A 260 15.82 11.84 10.65
N TRP A 261 15.40 12.59 9.62
CA TRP A 261 14.04 13.09 9.49
C TRP A 261 13.05 11.97 9.19
N TYR A 262 13.41 11.04 8.29
CA TYR A 262 12.60 9.85 8.03
C TYR A 262 12.46 8.97 9.28
N LEU A 263 13.51 8.80 10.08
CA LEU A 263 13.46 8.05 11.33
C LEU A 263 12.54 8.72 12.35
N LYS A 264 12.64 10.06 12.50
CA LYS A 264 11.73 10.84 13.36
C LYS A 264 10.28 10.71 12.90
N GLY A 265 10.05 10.81 11.60
CA GLY A 265 8.75 10.61 10.98
C GLY A 265 8.19 9.21 11.21
N LEU A 266 9.02 8.18 11.05
CA LEU A 266 8.66 6.79 11.27
C LEU A 266 8.35 6.51 12.74
N LEU A 267 9.13 7.05 13.70
CA LEU A 267 8.95 6.71 15.11
C LEU A 267 7.85 7.54 15.80
N PHE A 268 7.73 8.81 15.42
CA PHE A 268 6.86 9.76 16.13
C PHE A 268 5.72 10.30 15.27
N GLY A 269 5.66 9.96 13.97
CA GLY A 269 4.69 10.54 13.03
C GLY A 269 4.82 12.04 12.85
N SER A 270 5.97 12.63 13.17
CA SER A 270 6.19 14.08 13.15
C SER A 270 7.42 14.46 12.33
N GLY A 271 7.37 15.63 11.68
CA GLY A 271 8.48 16.14 10.90
C GLY A 271 8.85 15.26 9.70
N ILE A 272 7.89 14.51 9.15
CA ILE A 272 8.08 13.81 7.88
C ILE A 272 8.29 14.92 6.83
N PRO A 273 9.45 14.97 6.16
CA PRO A 273 9.62 15.89 5.05
C PRO A 273 8.56 15.48 4.03
N VAL A 274 7.58 16.37 3.82
CA VAL A 274 6.63 16.20 2.73
C VAL A 274 7.51 16.13 1.49
N ILE A 275 7.59 14.95 0.87
CA ILE A 275 8.26 14.82 -0.40
C ILE A 275 7.58 15.87 -1.26
N LEU A 276 8.36 16.87 -1.70
CA LEU A 276 7.98 17.75 -2.80
C LEU A 276 7.25 16.85 -3.77
N ARG A 277 5.97 17.15 -4.04
CA ARG A 277 5.14 16.35 -4.95
C ARG A 277 6.06 15.88 -6.06
N GLU A 278 6.02 14.60 -6.43
CA GLU A 278 6.59 14.15 -7.71
C GLU A 278 5.75 14.85 -8.81
N ALA A 279 5.84 16.17 -8.86
CA ALA A 279 5.03 17.08 -9.63
C ALA A 279 5.84 17.33 -10.87
N VAL A 280 5.41 16.63 -11.91
CA VAL A 280 5.46 17.23 -13.22
C VAL A 280 4.44 18.37 -13.13
N GLU A 281 4.91 19.62 -13.05
CA GLU A 281 3.99 20.76 -12.97
C GLU A 281 3.17 20.81 -14.25
N ARG A 282 1.85 20.86 -14.07
CA ARG A 282 0.90 21.04 -15.16
C ARG A 282 0.99 22.48 -15.63
N ILE A 283 1.07 22.65 -16.96
CA ILE A 283 1.10 23.98 -17.61
C ILE A 283 -0.20 24.74 -17.33
#